data_AF-A0A8H4SMX2-F1
#
_entry.id   AF-A0A8H4SMX2-F1
#
_cell.length_a   1.000
_cell.length_b   1.000
_cell.length_c   1.000
_cell.angle_alpha   90.00
_cell.angle_beta   90.00
_cell.angle_gamma   90.00
#
_symmetry.space_group_name_H-M   'P 1'
#
loop_
_entity.id
_entity.type
_entity.pdbx_description
1 polymer ?
#
loop_
_entity_poly.entity_id
_entity_poly.type
_entity_poly.pdbx_seq_one_letter_code
_entity_poly.pdbx_strand_id
1 'polypeptide(L)'
;MYAQGDYFQINSLKTKAKQNFEESLMNSPSRESFASAVIEVYNSTGENDRGLRDFVVRLTTDNLTLLRTMENPILDSTLLEIPPAFMLEICLSVLEKCAEYQRLNERWDYHSAS
;
A
#
# COMPACT_ATOMS: atom_id res chain seq x y z
N MET A 1 -5.89 -7.46 14.78
CA MET A 1 -7.08 -7.97 14.03
C MET A 1 -6.70 -8.92 12.91
N TYR A 2 -5.87 -8.51 11.94
CA TYR A 2 -5.55 -9.39 10.79
C TYR A 2 -4.84 -10.68 11.21
N ALA A 3 -3.76 -10.58 12.00
CA ALA A 3 -3.04 -11.74 12.53
C ALA A 3 -3.93 -12.69 13.37
N GLN A 4 -4.89 -12.13 14.12
CA GLN A 4 -5.88 -12.95 14.85
C GLN A 4 -6.85 -13.63 13.89
N GLY A 5 -7.29 -12.94 12.84
CA GLY A 5 -8.13 -13.50 11.79
C GLY A 5 -7.42 -14.62 11.02
N ASP A 6 -6.10 -14.51 10.87
CA ASP A 6 -5.27 -15.59 10.34
C ASP A 6 -5.17 -16.77 11.29
N TYR A 7 -4.76 -16.52 12.53
CA TYR A 7 -4.60 -17.54 13.56
C TYR A 7 -5.87 -18.35 13.83
N PHE A 8 -7.02 -17.68 13.94
CA PHE A 8 -8.32 -18.34 14.18
C PHE A 8 -9.06 -18.71 12.89
N GLN A 9 -8.48 -18.46 11.71
CA GLN A 9 -9.08 -18.72 10.40
C GLN A 9 -10.44 -18.01 10.19
N ILE A 10 -10.58 -16.79 10.73
CA ILE A 10 -11.78 -15.95 10.61
C ILE A 10 -11.55 -14.90 9.51
N ASN A 11 -11.94 -15.25 8.29
CA ASN A 11 -11.76 -14.39 7.11
C ASN A 11 -12.43 -13.01 7.25
N SER A 12 -13.59 -12.92 7.90
CA SER A 12 -14.27 -11.65 8.11
C SER A 12 -13.45 -10.66 8.95
N LEU A 13 -12.60 -11.17 9.86
CA LEU A 13 -11.72 -10.33 10.68
C LEU A 13 -10.54 -9.79 9.85
N LYS A 14 -10.03 -10.56 8.89
CA LYS A 14 -9.05 -10.11 7.90
C LYS A 14 -9.63 -9.01 7.01
N THR A 15 -10.83 -9.21 6.48
CA THR A 15 -11.55 -8.20 5.68
C THR A 15 -11.76 -6.92 6.45
N LYS A 16 -12.22 -7.02 7.71
CA LYS A 16 -12.47 -5.84 8.55
C LYS A 16 -11.18 -5.09 8.90
N ALA A 17 -10.05 -5.79 9.06
CA ALA A 17 -8.76 -5.14 9.24
C ALA A 17 -8.36 -4.30 8.01
N LYS A 18 -8.60 -4.81 6.79
CA LYS A 18 -8.35 -4.05 5.55
C LYS A 18 -9.25 -2.81 5.45
N GLN A 19 -10.54 -2.97 5.70
CA GLN A 19 -11.51 -1.86 5.69
C GLN A 19 -11.14 -0.76 6.70
N ASN A 20 -10.82 -1.14 7.94
CA ASN A 20 -10.41 -0.18 8.96
C ASN A 20 -9.13 0.58 8.57
N PHE A 21 -8.17 -0.09 7.93
CA PHE A 21 -6.95 0.55 7.44
C PHE A 21 -7.27 1.58 6.35
N GLU A 22 -8.11 1.20 5.38
CA GLU A 22 -8.55 2.08 4.29
C GLU A 22 -9.32 3.30 4.82
N GLU A 23 -10.28 3.10 5.71
CA GLU A 23 -11.04 4.20 6.32
C GLU A 23 -10.14 5.15 7.11
N SER A 24 -9.16 4.63 7.83
CA SER A 24 -8.19 5.45 8.58
C SER A 24 -7.34 6.31 7.65
N LEU A 25 -6.98 5.77 6.47
CA LEU A 25 -6.20 6.49 5.47
C LEU A 25 -7.04 7.57 4.74
N MET A 26 -8.28 7.25 4.40
CA MET A 26 -9.10 8.11 3.53
C MET A 26 -9.81 9.24 4.29
N ASN A 27 -10.14 9.05 5.57
CA ASN A 27 -10.97 10.02 6.30
C ASN A 27 -10.16 11.06 7.10
N SER A 28 -9.04 10.66 7.71
CA SER A 28 -8.24 11.53 8.57
C SER A 28 -6.82 10.97 8.74
N PRO A 29 -6.01 10.96 7.68
CA PRO A 29 -4.67 10.42 7.79
C PRO A 29 -3.79 11.38 8.58
N SER A 30 -3.28 10.92 9.72
CA SER A 30 -2.13 11.55 10.38
C SER A 30 -0.89 10.73 10.05
N ARG A 31 0.26 11.39 10.02
CA ARG A 31 1.55 10.73 9.79
C ARG A 31 1.81 9.65 10.84
N GLU A 32 1.51 9.94 12.10
CA GLU A 32 1.74 9.03 13.23
C GLU A 32 0.85 7.79 13.18
N SER A 33 -0.44 7.96 12.83
CA SER A 33 -1.37 6.84 12.73
C SER A 33 -1.01 5.94 11.56
N PHE A 34 -0.64 6.54 10.42
CA PHE A 34 -0.18 5.80 9.24
C PHE A 34 1.11 5.02 9.52
N ALA A 35 2.13 5.67 10.10
CA ALA A 35 3.39 5.02 10.45
C ALA A 35 3.17 3.84 11.41
N SER A 36 2.35 4.04 12.46
CA SER A 36 2.04 2.99 13.43
C SER A 36 1.33 1.79 12.77
N ALA A 37 0.39 2.07 11.86
CA ALA A 37 -0.33 1.03 11.14
C ALA A 37 0.58 0.25 10.20
N VAL A 38 1.47 0.92 9.47
CA VAL A 38 2.47 0.27 8.61
C VAL A 38 3.42 -0.61 9.44
N ILE A 39 3.94 -0.11 10.56
CA ILE A 39 4.79 -0.91 11.47
C ILE A 39 4.06 -2.18 11.92
N GLU A 40 2.82 -2.05 12.37
CA GLU A 40 2.00 -3.19 12.82
C GLU A 40 1.78 -4.19 11.68
N VAL A 41 1.53 -3.72 10.46
CA VAL A 41 1.35 -4.59 9.28
C VAL A 41 2.60 -5.42 9.01
N TYR A 42 3.79 -4.81 9.01
CA TYR A 42 5.04 -5.52 8.76
C TYR A 42 5.46 -6.43 9.93
N ASN A 43 5.10 -6.09 11.17
CA ASN A 43 5.41 -6.92 12.35
C ASN A 43 4.44 -8.10 12.55
N SER A 44 3.16 -7.93 12.23
CA SER A 44 2.12 -8.90 12.57
C SER A 44 1.69 -9.80 11.41
N THR A 45 1.97 -9.41 10.17
CA THR A 45 1.62 -10.20 8.99
C THR A 45 2.78 -11.13 8.65
N GLY A 46 2.55 -12.45 8.72
CA GLY A 46 3.56 -13.44 8.35
C GLY A 46 3.82 -13.47 6.83
N GLU A 47 5.02 -13.91 6.43
CA GLU A 47 5.41 -14.01 5.01
C GLU A 47 4.50 -14.94 4.18
N ASN A 48 3.82 -15.89 4.84
CA ASN A 48 2.94 -16.87 4.17
C ASN A 48 1.51 -16.35 3.96
N ASP A 49 1.09 -15.27 4.64
CA ASP A 49 -0.19 -14.60 4.43
C ASP A 49 0.03 -13.10 4.25
N ARG A 50 0.57 -12.74 3.09
CA ARG A 50 0.87 -11.35 2.71
C ARG A 50 -0.35 -10.48 2.44
N GLY A 51 -1.57 -10.99 2.58
CA GLY A 51 -2.77 -10.34 2.09
C GLY A 51 -3.02 -8.94 2.66
N LEU A 52 -2.53 -8.62 3.87
CA LEU A 52 -2.57 -7.26 4.42
C LEU A 52 -1.42 -6.38 3.92
N ARG A 53 -0.19 -6.92 3.84
CA ARG A 53 0.97 -6.18 3.32
C ARG A 53 0.74 -5.72 1.89
N ASP A 54 0.33 -6.65 1.02
CA ASP A 54 0.04 -6.35 -0.39
C ASP A 54 -1.10 -5.33 -0.53
N PHE A 55 -2.10 -5.40 0.36
CA PHE A 55 -3.19 -4.42 0.41
C PHE A 55 -2.68 -3.02 0.76
N VAL A 56 -1.83 -2.89 1.78
CA VAL A 56 -1.27 -1.60 2.22
C VAL A 56 -0.34 -1.00 1.18
N VAL A 57 0.51 -1.81 0.54
CA VAL A 57 1.38 -1.37 -0.56
C VAL A 57 0.55 -0.84 -1.73
N ARG A 58 -0.47 -1.59 -2.15
CA ARG A 58 -1.37 -1.16 -3.24
C ARG A 58 -2.09 0.12 -2.89
N LEU A 59 -2.72 0.18 -1.72
CA LEU A 59 -3.47 1.36 -1.27
C LEU A 59 -2.58 2.60 -1.21
N THR A 60 -1.35 2.45 -0.69
CA THR A 60 -0.36 3.54 -0.64
C THR A 60 0.01 3.99 -2.05
N THR A 61 0.31 3.03 -2.94
CA THR A 61 0.73 3.30 -4.32
C THR A 61 -0.39 3.97 -5.13
N ASP A 62 -1.65 3.56 -4.93
CA ASP A 62 -2.82 4.15 -5.59
C ASP A 62 -3.09 5.59 -5.15
N ASN A 63 -2.64 5.97 -3.95
CA ASN A 63 -2.88 7.28 -3.34
C ASN A 63 -1.60 8.12 -3.18
N LEU A 64 -0.52 7.82 -3.91
CA LEU A 64 0.77 8.51 -3.75
C LEU A 64 0.69 10.02 -3.89
N THR A 65 -0.12 10.52 -4.82
CA THR A 65 -0.33 11.96 -5.00
C THR A 65 -0.84 12.58 -3.70
N LEU A 66 -1.91 12.03 -3.12
CA LEU A 66 -2.46 12.50 -1.84
C LEU A 66 -1.41 12.42 -0.71
N LEU A 67 -0.69 11.31 -0.61
CA LEU A 67 0.20 11.03 0.51
C LEU A 67 1.53 11.80 0.45
N ARG A 68 1.97 12.27 -0.73
CA ARG A 68 3.26 12.93 -0.93
C ARG A 68 3.20 14.42 -1.28
N THR A 69 2.11 14.91 -1.87
CA THR A 69 2.08 16.31 -2.38
C THR A 69 1.47 17.30 -1.40
N MET A 70 1.08 16.87 -0.20
CA MET A 70 0.62 17.75 0.87
C MET A 70 1.77 18.59 1.45
N GLU A 71 1.46 19.76 2.01
CA GLU A 71 2.43 20.64 2.68
C GLU A 71 3.16 19.92 3.82
N ASN A 72 2.47 18.99 4.50
CA ASN A 72 3.04 18.04 5.45
C ASN A 72 2.75 16.61 4.94
N PRO A 73 3.63 16.01 4.13
CA PRO A 73 3.37 14.72 3.52
C PRO A 73 3.34 13.62 4.59
N ILE A 74 2.34 12.75 4.51
CA ILE A 74 2.24 11.54 5.35
C ILE A 74 3.35 10.57 4.98
N LEU A 75 3.61 10.40 3.67
CA LEU A 75 4.67 9.56 3.14
C LEU A 75 5.94 10.39 2.91
N ASP A 76 6.54 10.82 4.01
CA ASP A 76 7.82 11.54 4.03
C ASP A 76 9.03 10.59 4.02
N SER A 77 10.24 11.15 3.93
CA SER A 77 11.48 10.36 3.91
C SER A 77 11.72 9.59 5.21
N THR A 78 11.31 10.14 6.36
CA THR A 78 11.54 9.49 7.66
C THR A 78 10.66 8.26 7.86
N LEU A 79 9.43 8.27 7.32
CA LEU A 79 8.55 7.11 7.37
C LEU A 79 9.06 5.98 6.48
N LEU A 80 9.64 6.32 5.33
CA LEU A 80 10.25 5.37 4.41
C LEU A 80 11.47 4.65 5.00
N GLU A 81 12.08 5.19 6.06
CA GLU A 81 13.18 4.54 6.78
C GLU A 81 12.70 3.51 7.82
N ILE A 82 11.42 3.50 8.21
CA ILE A 82 10.94 2.73 9.36
C ILE A 82 10.91 1.22 9.08
N PRO A 83 10.03 0.67 8.21
CA PRO A 83 10.28 -0.64 7.62
C PRO A 83 10.89 -0.44 6.23
N PRO A 84 12.21 -0.67 6.03
CA PRO A 84 12.83 -0.56 4.70
C PRO A 84 12.17 -1.45 3.64
N ALA A 85 11.62 -2.59 4.05
CA ALA A 85 10.84 -3.48 3.19
C ALA A 85 9.60 -2.79 2.60
N PHE A 86 8.96 -1.89 3.35
CA PHE A 86 7.81 -1.13 2.87
C PHE A 86 8.19 -0.19 1.73
N MET A 87 9.28 0.57 1.88
CA MET A 87 9.77 1.44 0.82
C MET A 87 10.14 0.65 -0.43
N LEU A 88 10.85 -0.47 -0.26
CA LEU A 88 11.21 -1.35 -1.37
C LEU A 88 9.97 -1.85 -2.13
N GLU A 89 8.95 -2.32 -1.41
CA GLU A 89 7.72 -2.83 -2.02
C GLU A 89 6.89 -1.74 -2.71
N ILE A 90 6.84 -0.51 -2.17
CA ILE A 90 6.27 0.64 -2.87
C ILE A 90 7.03 0.90 -4.17
N CYS A 91 8.37 0.95 -4.13
CA CYS A 91 9.19 1.20 -5.31
C CYS A 91 8.96 0.13 -6.39
N LEU A 92 8.91 -1.15 -6.01
CA LEU A 92 8.61 -2.25 -6.93
C LEU A 92 7.21 -2.09 -7.53
N SER A 93 6.19 -1.80 -6.71
CA SER A 93 4.83 -1.60 -7.20
C SER A 93 4.71 -0.42 -8.18
N VAL A 94 5.39 0.69 -7.91
CA VAL A 94 5.44 1.85 -8.84
C VAL A 94 6.15 1.47 -10.14
N LEU A 95 7.30 0.78 -10.07
CA LEU A 95 8.05 0.35 -11.24
C LEU A 95 7.23 -0.58 -12.14
N GLU A 96 6.51 -1.55 -11.55
CA GLU A 96 5.60 -2.44 -12.27
C GLU A 96 4.49 -1.66 -12.98
N LYS A 97 3.83 -0.73 -12.28
CA LYS A 97 2.82 0.14 -12.89
C LYS A 97 3.39 0.97 -14.03
N CYS A 98 4.57 1.56 -13.88
CA CYS A 98 5.22 2.32 -14.95
C CYS A 98 5.50 1.43 -16.18
N ALA A 99 5.99 0.21 -15.98
CA ALA A 99 6.23 -0.74 -17.06
C ALA A 99 4.92 -1.15 -17.76
N GLU A 100 3.83 -1.32 -17.02
CA GLU A 100 2.50 -1.59 -17.58
C GLU A 100 1.98 -0.41 -18.40
N TYR A 101 2.09 0.82 -17.90
CA TYR A 101 1.70 2.03 -18.62
C TYR A 101 2.46 2.18 -19.94
N GLN A 102 3.77 1.92 -19.94
CA GLN A 102 4.59 1.98 -21.16
C GLN A 102 4.12 0.97 -22.22
N ARG A 103 3.90 -0.29 -21.83
CA ARG A 103 3.40 -1.33 -22.75
C ARG A 103 2.03 -0.99 -23.33
N LEU A 104 1.14 -0.43 -22.51
CA LEU A 104 -0.17 0.00 -22.97
C LEU A 104 -0.04 1.14 -23.98
N ASN A 105 0.78 2.16 -23.69
CA ASN A 105 0.97 3.29 -24.59
C ASN A 105 1.52 2.85 -25.95
N GLU A 106 2.54 1.98 -25.96
CA GLU A 106 3.07 1.40 -27.20
C GLU A 106 1.98 0.68 -28.00
N ARG A 107 1.11 -0.10 -27.34
CA ARG A 107 0.01 -0.81 -28.00
C ARG A 107 -1.04 0.12 -28.63
N TRP A 108 -1.33 1.26 -28.00
CA TRP A 108 -2.29 2.24 -28.53
C TRP A 108 -1.72 3.00 -29.74
N ASP A 109 -0.40 3.28 -29.75
CA ASP A 109 0.28 3.93 -30.88
C ASP A 109 0.24 3.05 -32.15
N TYR A 110 0.36 1.72 -32.02
CA TYR A 110 0.24 0.80 -33.17
C TYR A 110 -1.18 0.72 -33.77
N HIS A 111 -2.22 0.85 -32.94
CA HIS A 111 -3.61 0.74 -33.40
C HIS A 111 -4.20 2.04 -33.95
N SER A 112 -3.60 3.19 -33.65
CA SER A 112 -4.04 4.51 -34.13
C SER A 112 -3.34 4.96 -35.42
N ALA A 113 -2.34 4.20 -35.89
CA ALA A 113 -1.59 4.44 -37.13
C ALA A 113 -1.95 3.49 -38.29
N SER A 114 -2.97 2.63 -38.15
CA SER A 114 -3.47 1.69 -39.17
C SER A 114 -4.87 2.07 -39.65
#